data_AF-W2Q6C1-F1
#
_entry.id   AF-W2Q6C1-F1
#
_cell.length_a   1.000
_cell.length_b   1.000
_cell.length_c   1.000
_cell.angle_alpha   90.00
_cell.angle_beta   90.00
_cell.angle_gamma   90.00
#
_symmetry.space_group_name_H-M   'P 1'
#
loop_
_entity.id
_entity.type
_entity.pdbx_description
1 polymer ?
#
loop_
_entity_poly.entity_id
_entity_poly.type
_entity_poly.pdbx_seq_one_letter_code
_entity_poly.pdbx_strand_id
1 'polypeptide(L)'
;MTNVNWSQLEKKVAEIKRNTVSARSRAVYQNSYGRFVAWVVLHKPQLMTPAFAQRLGDVSDLSIKQLRKRLKTHLNLDEANPPLQFDVLQSDVFEA
;
A
#
# COMPACT_ATOMS: atom_id res chain seq x y z
N MET A 1 10.98 29.69 -24.56
CA MET A 1 10.01 29.00 -23.68
C MET A 1 9.30 27.96 -24.54
N THR A 2 9.49 26.68 -24.26
CA THR A 2 8.87 25.60 -25.03
C THR A 2 7.35 25.69 -24.90
N ASN A 3 6.67 25.80 -26.04
CA ASN A 3 5.21 25.90 -26.11
C ASN A 3 4.61 24.54 -25.71
N VAL A 4 4.36 24.34 -24.42
CA VAL A 4 3.79 23.10 -23.89
C VAL A 4 2.36 22.99 -24.39
N ASN A 5 2.08 21.97 -25.19
CA ASN A 5 0.73 21.69 -25.64
C ASN A 5 -0.09 21.07 -24.50
N TRP A 6 -0.71 21.94 -23.70
CA TRP A 6 -1.51 21.59 -22.53
C TRP A 6 -2.63 20.60 -22.85
N SER A 7 -3.28 20.73 -24.01
CA SER A 7 -4.34 19.80 -24.44
C SER A 7 -3.84 18.37 -24.65
N GLN A 8 -2.63 18.22 -25.20
CA GLN A 8 -2.01 16.91 -25.40
C GLN A 8 -1.57 16.31 -24.07
N LEU A 9 -1.13 17.15 -23.12
CA LEU A 9 -0.77 16.73 -21.77
C LEU A 9 -1.99 16.26 -20.99
N GLU A 10 -3.09 17.01 -21.02
CA GLU A 10 -4.36 16.62 -20.37
C GLU A 10 -4.88 15.30 -20.92
N LYS A 11 -4.82 15.08 -22.23
CA LYS A 11 -5.22 13.82 -22.85
C LYS A 11 -4.36 12.65 -22.37
N LYS A 12 -3.03 12.82 -22.30
CA LYS A 12 -2.11 11.80 -21.74
C LYS A 12 -2.40 11.53 -20.27
N VAL A 13 -2.64 12.57 -19.47
CA VAL A 13 -3.00 12.42 -18.05
C VAL A 13 -4.31 11.64 -17.91
N ALA A 14 -5.32 11.96 -18.72
CA ALA A 14 -6.59 11.25 -18.73
C ALA A 14 -6.43 9.78 -19.16
N GLU A 15 -5.57 9.49 -20.14
CA GLU A 15 -5.26 8.13 -20.60
C GLU A 15 -4.50 7.33 -19.54
N ILE A 16 -3.52 7.93 -18.87
CA ILE A 16 -2.80 7.31 -17.75
C ILE A 16 -3.76 7.03 -16.57
N LYS A 17 -4.65 7.97 -16.25
CA LYS A 17 -5.69 7.77 -15.23
C LYS A 17 -6.70 6.68 -15.61
N ARG A 18 -7.01 6.55 -16.90
CA ARG A 18 -7.90 5.51 -17.44
C ARG A 18 -7.22 4.16 -17.63
N ASN A 19 -5.89 4.12 -17.73
CA ASN A 19 -5.12 2.89 -17.85
C ASN A 19 -5.37 2.04 -16.61
N THR A 20 -6.34 1.15 -16.77
CA THR A 20 -6.72 0.20 -15.76
C THR A 20 -5.58 -0.78 -15.65
N VAL A 21 -4.89 -0.77 -14.50
CA VAL A 21 -3.86 -1.76 -14.19
C VAL A 21 -4.42 -3.13 -14.53
N SER A 22 -3.75 -3.84 -15.44
CA SER A 22 -4.20 -5.17 -15.89
C SER A 22 -4.45 -6.07 -14.67
N ALA A 23 -5.37 -7.02 -14.77
CA ALA A 23 -5.66 -7.94 -13.66
C ALA A 23 -4.37 -8.60 -13.12
N ARG A 24 -3.43 -8.92 -14.02
CA ARG A 24 -2.10 -9.45 -13.68
C ARG A 24 -1.26 -8.45 -12.90
N SER A 25 -1.10 -7.22 -13.40
CA SER A 25 -0.32 -6.17 -12.74
C SER A 25 -0.92 -5.81 -11.38
N ARG A 26 -2.25 -5.81 -11.26
CA ARG A 26 -2.96 -5.56 -9.99
C ARG A 26 -2.71 -6.68 -8.99
N ALA A 27 -2.77 -7.94 -9.42
CA ALA A 27 -2.46 -9.07 -8.57
C ALA A 27 -1.00 -9.06 -8.11
N VAL A 28 -0.05 -8.65 -8.97
CA VAL A 28 1.36 -8.46 -8.59
C VAL A 28 1.49 -7.37 -7.54
N TYR A 29 0.88 -6.19 -7.77
CA TYR A 29 0.89 -5.09 -6.81
C TYR A 29 0.33 -5.51 -5.45
N GLN A 30 -0.87 -6.10 -5.40
CA GLN A 30 -1.49 -6.58 -4.16
C GLN A 30 -0.62 -7.60 -3.43
N ASN A 31 0.06 -8.48 -4.17
CA ASN A 31 0.96 -9.48 -3.61
C ASN A 31 2.24 -8.87 -3.03
N SER A 32 2.81 -7.86 -3.69
CA SER A 32 3.98 -7.12 -3.18
C SER A 32 3.60 -6.25 -1.99
N TYR A 33 2.49 -5.52 -2.09
CA TYR A 33 1.97 -4.68 -1.03
C TYR A 33 1.63 -5.47 0.23
N GLY A 34 0.94 -6.61 0.10
CA GLY A 34 0.65 -7.48 1.24
C GLY A 34 1.90 -8.10 1.89
N ARG A 35 2.99 -8.30 1.13
CA ARG A 35 4.30 -8.70 1.71
C ARG A 35 4.93 -7.55 2.48
N PHE A 36 4.91 -6.35 1.91
CA PHE A 36 5.46 -5.16 2.55
C PHE A 36 4.76 -4.86 3.88
N VAL A 37 3.42 -4.85 3.89
CA VAL A 37 2.65 -4.61 5.13
C VAL A 37 2.93 -5.71 6.17
N ALA A 38 3.07 -6.97 5.75
CA ALA A 38 3.44 -8.05 6.67
C ALA A 38 4.82 -7.82 7.31
N TRP A 39 5.78 -7.33 6.55
CA TRP A 39 7.09 -6.95 7.08
C TRP A 39 6.96 -5.79 8.08
N VAL A 40 6.18 -4.75 7.76
CA VAL A 40 5.97 -3.62 8.67
C VAL A 40 5.35 -4.08 10.00
N VAL A 41 4.33 -4.94 9.96
CA VAL A 41 3.71 -5.49 11.17
C VAL A 41 4.74 -6.16 12.08
N LEU A 42 5.69 -6.90 11.51
CA LEU A 42 6.67 -7.69 12.27
C LEU A 42 7.86 -6.86 12.78
N HIS A 43 8.27 -5.83 12.02
CA HIS A 43 9.54 -5.16 12.25
C HIS A 43 9.41 -3.69 12.65
N LYS A 44 8.31 -3.05 12.24
CA LYS A 44 8.07 -1.62 12.44
C LYS A 44 6.59 -1.36 12.76
N PRO A 45 6.00 -2.02 13.78
CA PRO A 45 4.56 -1.93 14.07
C PRO A 45 4.10 -0.48 14.38
N GLN A 46 5.01 0.39 14.82
CA GLN A 46 4.74 1.81 15.04
C GLN A 46 4.32 2.57 13.77
N LEU A 47 4.59 2.04 12.57
CA LEU A 47 4.19 2.65 11.31
C LEU A 47 2.74 2.30 10.91
N MET A 48 2.07 1.43 11.66
CA MET A 48 0.69 1.06 11.39
C MET A 48 -0.27 2.12 11.89
N THR A 49 -1.36 2.36 11.15
CA THR A 49 -2.44 3.18 11.70
C THR A 49 -3.10 2.45 12.88
N PRO A 50 -3.45 3.15 13.98
CA PRO A 50 -4.12 2.51 15.12
C PRO A 50 -5.41 1.78 14.71
N ALA A 51 -6.19 2.38 13.81
CA ALA A 51 -7.42 1.78 13.28
C ALA A 51 -7.16 0.48 12.50
N PHE A 52 -6.07 0.38 11.74
CA PHE A 52 -5.74 -0.85 11.03
C PHE A 52 -5.16 -1.91 11.97
N ALA A 53 -4.31 -1.51 12.93
CA ALA A 53 -3.78 -2.42 13.96
C ALA A 53 -4.92 -3.05 14.78
N GLN A 54 -5.91 -2.26 15.19
CA GLN A 54 -7.09 -2.75 15.90
C GLN A 54 -7.89 -3.76 15.08
N ARG A 55 -8.09 -3.50 13.77
CA ARG A 55 -8.77 -4.43 12.86
C ARG A 55 -7.99 -5.73 12.64
N LEU A 56 -6.66 -5.66 12.60
CA LEU A 56 -5.80 -6.82 12.41
C LEU A 56 -5.77 -7.74 13.66
N GLY A 57 -5.92 -7.14 14.83
CA GLY A 57 -5.88 -7.82 16.12
C GLY A 57 -4.48 -8.31 16.48
N ASP A 58 -4.39 -9.16 17.50
CA ASP A 58 -3.13 -9.80 17.88
C ASP A 58 -2.67 -10.79 16.80
N VAL A 59 -1.39 -10.71 16.48
CA VAL A 59 -0.71 -11.48 15.44
C VAL A 59 0.55 -12.18 15.95
N SER A 60 0.84 -12.12 17.26
CA SER A 60 2.08 -12.62 17.87
C SER A 60 2.30 -14.12 17.62
N ASP A 61 1.22 -14.91 17.61
CA ASP A 61 1.27 -16.36 17.39
C ASP A 61 1.12 -16.79 15.92
N LEU A 62 1.05 -15.83 14.99
CA LEU A 62 0.84 -16.14 13.58
C LEU A 62 2.17 -16.42 12.87
N SER A 63 2.23 -17.54 12.16
CA SER A 63 3.24 -17.70 11.11
C SER A 63 3.07 -16.60 10.05
N ILE A 64 4.16 -16.26 9.36
CA ILE A 64 4.16 -15.28 8.25
C ILE A 64 3.08 -15.61 7.20
N LYS A 65 2.83 -16.90 6.93
CA LYS A 65 1.80 -17.34 5.99
C LYS A 65 0.39 -17.03 6.50
N GLN A 66 0.12 -17.25 7.78
CA GLN A 66 -1.17 -16.91 8.41
C GLN A 66 -1.36 -15.39 8.48
N LEU A 67 -0.33 -14.65 8.87
CA LEU A 67 -0.33 -13.18 8.88
C LEU A 67 -0.70 -12.62 7.50
N ARG A 68 -0.02 -13.06 6.44
CA ARG A 68 -0.31 -12.61 5.07
C ARG A 68 -1.73 -12.97 4.61
N LYS A 69 -2.26 -14.12 5.03
CA LYS A 69 -3.65 -14.51 4.73
C LYS A 69 -4.65 -13.56 5.41
N ARG A 70 -4.40 -13.21 6.68
CA ARG A 70 -5.23 -12.25 7.43
C ARG A 70 -5.10 -10.84 6.86
N LEU A 71 -3.90 -10.38 6.53
CA LEU A 71 -3.71 -9.07 5.90
C LEU A 71 -4.48 -8.94 4.59
N LYS A 72 -4.56 -10.00 3.79
CA LYS A 72 -5.32 -9.98 2.53
C LYS A 72 -6.83 -9.70 2.75
N THR A 73 -7.41 -10.05 3.89
CA THR A 73 -8.82 -9.76 4.19
C THR A 73 -9.05 -8.33 4.67
N HIS A 74 -8.01 -7.64 5.16
CA HIS A 74 -8.09 -6.27 5.68
C HIS A 74 -7.50 -5.22 4.74
N LEU A 75 -6.61 -5.61 3.82
CA LEU A 75 -6.08 -4.76 2.76
C LEU A 75 -7.10 -4.68 1.61
N ASN A 76 -8.27 -4.10 1.90
CA ASN A 76 -9.02 -3.43 0.86
C ASN A 76 -8.25 -2.15 0.54
N LEU A 77 -8.03 -1.83 -0.73
CA LEU A 77 -7.33 -0.61 -1.17
C LEU A 77 -8.20 0.64 -0.89
N ASP A 78 -8.75 0.73 0.31
CA ASP A 78 -9.55 1.82 0.81
C ASP A 78 -8.63 2.98 1.15
N GLU A 79 -8.58 3.95 0.24
CA GLU A 79 -7.76 5.14 0.36
C GLU A 79 -8.13 5.98 1.60
N ALA A 80 -9.38 5.88 2.09
CA ALA A 80 -9.82 6.62 3.27
C ALA A 80 -9.25 6.03 4.57
N ASN A 81 -8.83 4.76 4.57
CA ASN A 81 -8.39 4.04 5.75
C ASN A 81 -7.08 3.26 5.49
N PRO A 82 -5.97 3.97 5.24
CA PRO A 82 -4.71 3.33 4.90
C PRO A 82 -4.20 2.45 6.07
N PRO A 83 -3.50 1.35 5.75
CA PRO A 83 -2.92 0.47 6.77
C PRO A 83 -1.71 1.09 7.48
N LEU A 84 -1.06 2.07 6.84
CA LEU A 84 0.17 2.70 7.30
C LEU A 84 -0.03 4.20 7.51
N GLN A 85 0.66 4.74 8.50
CA GLN A 85 0.76 6.19 8.72
C GLN A 85 1.79 6.75 7.73
N PHE A 86 1.33 7.17 6.55
CA PHE A 86 2.23 7.66 5.51
C PHE A 86 2.96 8.96 5.90
N ASP A 87 2.38 9.78 6.76
CA ASP A 87 2.96 11.05 7.20
C ASP A 87 4.25 10.88 8.02
N VAL A 88 4.46 9.70 8.62
CA VAL A 88 5.65 9.36 9.41
C VAL A 88 6.63 8.45 8.67
N LEU A 89 6.34 8.10 7.41
CA LEU A 89 7.24 7.31 6.56
C LEU A 89 8.37 8.20 6.01
N GLN A 90 9.38 8.40 6.84
CA GLN A 90 10.66 9.01 6.47
C GLN A 90 11.69 7.91 6.10
N SER A 91 12.79 8.24 5.44
CA SER A 91 13.76 7.23 5.00
C SER A 91 14.47 6.54 6.17
N ASP A 92 14.72 7.29 7.24
CA ASP A 92 15.34 6.86 8.50
C ASP A 92 14.52 5.77 9.22
N VAL A 93 13.19 5.74 9.07
CA VAL A 93 12.37 4.69 9.71
C VAL A 93 12.65 3.29 9.13
N PHE A 94 13.27 3.22 7.95
CA PHE A 94 13.70 1.97 7.31
C PHE A 94 15.18 1.66 7.51
N GLU A 95 15.95 2.56 8.11
CA GLU A 95 17.32 2.29 8.53
C GLU A 95 17.30 1.33 9.74
N ALA A 96 18.34 0.49 9.81
CA ALA A 96 18.45 -0.64 10.72
C ALA A 96 18.93 -0.21 12.11
#